data_AF-A0A2V8CL03-F1
#
_entry.id   AF-A0A2V8CL03-F1
#
_cell.length_a   1.000
_cell.length_b   1.000
_cell.length_c   1.000
_cell.angle_alpha   90.00
_cell.angle_beta   90.00
_cell.angle_gamma   90.00
#
_symmetry.space_group_name_H-M   'P 1'
#
loop_
_entity.id
_entity.type
_entity.pdbx_description
1 polymer ?
#
loop_
_entity_poly.entity_id
_entity_poly.type
_entity_poly.pdbx_seq_one_letter_code
_entity_poly.pdbx_strand_id
1 'polypeptide(L)'
;MEVDRRAFIASIGGAAAVATMDHEAKAEALEHYMEEQLDAQVAAQQGGQPEKFPTVAEIEAQIETRPYRRGAGSVFVGQRGENVKKLQPMPAKPTLKDFFELRFAPANHVLQSATRALKTGMSEEVILACLLHDCVLSLIKPDHGWWGAQLFEPYIPEKSAFAIRYHQTLRFYPDPEAGYEYPDQYYRIFGHDYQPPQYIADTYKWLKNHKWYMEPRLVTVNDLYAFDPNAKVSIEPFMDIVGRHFKQPKEGLGFDNSPSAHMWRTLARPDSPL
;
A
#
# COMPACT_ATOMS: atom_id res chain seq x y z
N MET A 1 39.07 -0.34 -12.91
CA MET A 1 40.17 -1.01 -12.21
C MET A 1 41.36 -1.01 -13.17
N GLU A 2 42.49 -0.41 -12.80
CA GLU A 2 43.71 -0.54 -13.62
C GLU A 2 44.36 -1.89 -13.33
N VAL A 3 44.58 -2.70 -14.38
CA VAL A 3 45.20 -4.02 -14.25
C VAL A 3 46.70 -3.89 -14.41
N ASP A 4 47.48 -4.30 -13.40
CA ASP A 4 48.92 -4.45 -13.56
C ASP A 4 49.20 -5.64 -14.49
N ARG A 5 49.55 -5.32 -15.73
CA ARG A 5 49.84 -6.30 -16.78
C ARG A 5 50.94 -7.29 -16.39
N ARG A 6 51.95 -6.88 -15.61
CA ARG A 6 53.04 -7.79 -15.20
C ARG A 6 52.55 -8.76 -14.12
N ALA A 7 51.76 -8.27 -13.18
CA ALA A 7 51.17 -9.10 -12.12
C ALA A 7 50.18 -10.12 -12.70
N PHE A 8 49.33 -9.70 -13.64
CA PHE A 8 48.42 -10.60 -14.35
C PHE A 8 49.16 -11.69 -15.16
N ILE A 9 50.15 -11.30 -15.97
CA ILE A 9 50.91 -12.30 -16.75
C ILE A 9 51.64 -13.29 -15.83
N ALA A 10 52.11 -12.84 -14.67
CA ALA A 10 52.73 -13.71 -13.67
C ALA A 10 51.72 -14.67 -13.02
N SER A 11 50.49 -14.24 -12.71
CA SER A 11 49.48 -15.08 -12.04
C SER A 11 49.03 -16.26 -12.89
N ILE A 12 49.08 -16.13 -14.22
CA ILE A 12 48.68 -17.19 -15.16
C ILE A 12 49.86 -17.99 -15.74
N GLY A 13 51.01 -18.01 -15.05
CA GLY A 13 52.15 -18.85 -15.38
C GLY A 13 53.24 -18.19 -16.26
N GLY A 14 53.18 -16.87 -16.43
CA GLY A 14 54.21 -16.09 -17.12
C GLY A 14 54.00 -15.98 -18.64
N ALA A 15 54.85 -15.16 -19.29
CA ALA A 15 54.68 -14.80 -20.70
C ALA A 15 54.69 -16.00 -21.66
N ALA A 16 55.41 -17.09 -21.32
CA ALA A 16 55.46 -18.30 -22.12
C ALA A 16 54.11 -19.05 -22.11
N ALA A 17 53.43 -19.14 -20.97
CA ALA A 17 52.12 -19.75 -20.85
C ALA A 17 51.06 -18.92 -21.60
N VAL A 18 51.12 -17.58 -21.47
CA VAL A 18 50.25 -16.66 -22.21
C VAL A 18 50.44 -16.77 -23.73
N ALA A 19 51.67 -16.98 -24.19
CA ALA A 19 51.94 -17.14 -25.63
C ALA A 19 51.28 -18.40 -26.22
N THR A 20 51.05 -19.44 -25.41
CA THR A 20 50.40 -20.69 -25.83
C THR A 20 48.87 -20.68 -25.71
N MET A 21 48.28 -19.67 -25.08
CA MET A 21 46.82 -19.52 -24.95
C MET A 21 46.20 -18.90 -26.20
N ASP A 22 45.01 -19.35 -26.58
CA ASP A 22 44.18 -18.67 -27.57
C ASP A 22 43.56 -17.39 -27.00
N HIS A 23 42.77 -16.69 -27.82
CA HIS A 23 42.17 -15.41 -27.44
C HIS A 23 41.05 -15.55 -26.40
N GLU A 24 40.29 -16.64 -26.41
CA GLU A 24 39.20 -16.88 -25.47
C GLU A 24 39.76 -17.22 -24.10
N ALA A 25 40.74 -18.12 -24.03
CA ALA A 25 41.44 -18.48 -22.80
C ALA A 25 42.15 -17.27 -22.14
N LYS A 26 42.68 -16.33 -22.94
CA LYS A 26 43.25 -15.08 -22.44
C LYS A 26 42.20 -14.14 -21.85
N ALA A 27 41.02 -14.07 -22.47
CA ALA A 27 39.92 -13.22 -22.01
C ALA A 27 39.33 -13.77 -20.70
N GLU A 28 39.06 -15.08 -20.64
CA GLU A 28 38.54 -15.74 -19.45
C GLU A 28 39.51 -15.66 -18.27
N ALA A 29 40.81 -15.87 -18.51
CA ALA A 29 41.83 -15.74 -17.48
C ALA A 29 41.96 -14.29 -16.96
N LEU A 30 41.79 -13.29 -17.84
CA LEU A 30 41.79 -11.88 -17.45
C LEU A 30 40.55 -11.51 -16.63
N GLU A 31 39.38 -11.98 -17.04
CA GLU A 31 38.12 -11.78 -16.33
C GLU A 31 38.20 -12.39 -14.92
N HIS A 32 38.63 -13.64 -14.81
CA HIS A 32 38.80 -14.31 -13.52
C HIS A 32 39.80 -13.60 -12.60
N TYR A 33 40.93 -13.15 -13.16
CA TYR A 33 41.91 -12.36 -12.41
C TYR A 33 41.32 -11.03 -11.90
N MET A 34 40.50 -10.36 -12.72
CA MET A 34 39.85 -9.12 -12.33
C MET A 34 38.78 -9.34 -11.25
N GLU A 35 38.05 -10.46 -11.27
CA GLU A 35 37.12 -10.87 -10.21
C GLU A 35 37.86 -11.08 -8.88
N GLU A 36 38.97 -11.83 -8.88
CA GLU A 36 39.77 -12.05 -7.67
C GLU A 36 40.32 -10.74 -7.09
N GLN A 37 40.78 -9.82 -7.94
CA GLN A 37 41.24 -8.49 -7.50
C GLN A 37 40.09 -7.64 -6.94
N LEU A 38 38.90 -7.74 -7.53
CA LEU A 38 37.70 -7.07 -7.03
C LEU A 38 37.34 -7.59 -5.64
N ASP A 39 37.27 -8.90 -5.46
CA ASP A 39 36.94 -9.54 -4.19
C ASP A 39 37.97 -9.20 -3.11
N ALA A 40 39.26 -9.22 -3.44
CA ALA A 40 40.32 -8.81 -2.54
C ALA A 40 40.25 -7.32 -2.16
N GLN A 41 39.92 -6.43 -3.11
CA GLN A 41 39.71 -5.01 -2.83
C GLN A 41 38.48 -4.77 -1.97
N VAL A 42 37.37 -5.48 -2.23
CA VAL A 42 36.15 -5.41 -1.42
C VAL A 42 36.44 -5.89 0.01
N ALA A 43 37.14 -7.02 0.16
CA ALA A 43 37.55 -7.54 1.47
C ALA A 43 38.50 -6.59 2.21
N ALA A 44 39.44 -5.94 1.50
CA ALA A 44 40.37 -4.97 2.07
C ALA A 44 39.70 -3.64 2.46
N GLN A 45 38.74 -3.16 1.65
CA GLN A 45 37.94 -1.98 1.98
C GLN A 45 37.01 -2.22 3.17
N GLN A 46 36.54 -3.47 3.35
CA GLN A 46 35.75 -3.88 4.50
C GLN A 46 36.59 -4.12 5.77
N GLY A 47 37.91 -3.93 5.70
CA GLY A 47 38.76 -3.72 6.87
C GLY A 47 38.63 -4.77 7.98
N GLY A 48 38.51 -6.06 7.65
CA GLY A 48 38.72 -7.18 8.59
C GLY A 48 38.06 -7.09 9.97
N GLN A 49 36.96 -6.35 10.13
CA GLN A 49 36.13 -6.44 11.33
C GLN A 49 35.10 -7.56 11.08
N PRO A 50 34.84 -8.43 12.07
CA PRO A 50 33.72 -9.35 11.95
C PRO A 50 32.47 -8.51 11.69
N GLU A 51 31.77 -8.80 10.59
CA GLU A 51 30.55 -8.11 10.21
C GLU A 51 29.59 -8.13 11.41
N LYS A 52 29.41 -6.99 12.07
CA LYS A 52 28.54 -6.91 13.24
C LYS A 52 27.11 -6.81 12.72
N PHE A 53 26.45 -7.95 12.60
CA PHE A 53 25.04 -8.01 12.27
C PHE A 53 24.21 -7.32 13.36
N PRO A 54 23.27 -6.44 12.99
CA PRO A 54 22.41 -5.79 13.97
C PRO A 54 21.47 -6.82 14.62
N THR A 55 21.23 -6.64 15.91
CA THR A 55 20.17 -7.34 16.65
C THR A 55 18.78 -6.84 16.22
N VAL A 56 17.73 -7.63 16.47
CA VAL A 56 16.34 -7.20 16.22
C VAL A 56 16.02 -5.91 16.97
N ALA A 57 16.52 -5.74 18.20
CA ALA A 57 16.31 -4.53 18.99
C ALA A 57 16.99 -3.30 18.35
N GLU A 58 18.20 -3.46 17.80
CA GLU A 58 18.89 -2.39 17.06
C GLU A 58 18.14 -2.01 15.76
N ILE A 59 17.55 -2.99 15.06
CA ILE A 59 16.70 -2.71 13.87
C ILE A 59 15.40 -2.00 14.29
N GLU A 60 14.73 -2.44 15.36
CA GLU A 60 13.51 -1.81 15.85
C GLU A 60 13.73 -0.36 16.30
N ALA A 61 14.87 -0.08 16.93
CA ALA A 61 15.24 1.28 17.35
C ALA A 61 15.38 2.25 16.17
N GLN A 62 15.64 1.76 14.96
CA GLN A 62 15.73 2.57 13.74
C GLN A 62 14.36 2.93 13.13
N ILE A 63 13.26 2.33 13.60
CA ILE A 63 11.93 2.62 13.03
C ILE A 63 11.60 4.10 13.17
N GLU A 64 11.82 4.68 14.36
CA GLU A 64 11.43 6.06 14.65
C GLU A 64 12.47 7.11 14.22
N THR A 65 13.56 6.69 13.58
CA THR A 65 14.61 7.61 13.09
C THR A 65 14.41 8.01 11.63
N ARG A 66 13.45 7.40 10.93
CA ARG A 66 13.20 7.60 9.50
C ARG A 66 11.76 8.07 9.21
N PRO A 67 11.53 8.82 8.13
CA PRO A 67 10.20 9.28 7.73
C PRO A 67 9.40 8.26 6.92
N TYR A 68 9.90 7.03 6.76
CA TYR A 68 9.25 6.02 5.93
C TYR A 68 9.54 4.58 6.38
N ARG A 69 8.71 3.66 5.91
CA ARG A 69 8.87 2.20 5.92
C ARG A 69 8.97 1.68 4.49
N ARG A 70 9.25 0.40 4.32
CA ARG A 70 9.31 -0.25 3.00
C ARG A 70 7.89 -0.53 2.46
N GLY A 71 7.22 0.50 1.97
CA GLY A 71 5.89 0.39 1.37
C GLY A 71 5.30 1.75 0.99
N ALA A 72 4.02 1.75 0.64
CA ALA A 72 3.26 2.94 0.25
C ALA A 72 2.10 3.19 1.23
N GLY A 73 1.46 4.35 1.15
CA GLY A 73 0.28 4.64 1.99
C GLY A 73 0.61 5.17 3.39
N SER A 74 -0.45 5.48 4.14
CA SER A 74 -0.37 6.29 5.36
C SER A 74 0.29 5.58 6.55
N VAL A 75 0.32 4.24 6.55
CA VAL A 75 1.05 3.47 7.58
C VAL A 75 2.55 3.44 7.30
N PHE A 76 2.96 3.63 6.04
CA PHE A 76 4.34 3.47 5.60
C PHE A 76 5.09 4.79 5.47
N VAL A 77 4.41 5.93 5.39
CA VAL A 77 5.06 7.24 5.25
C VAL A 77 4.58 8.17 6.35
N GLY A 78 5.53 8.79 7.05
CA GLY A 78 5.23 9.75 8.09
C GLY A 78 4.49 10.97 7.55
N GLN A 79 3.58 11.52 8.35
CA GLN A 79 2.78 12.66 7.93
C GLN A 79 3.63 13.93 7.94
N ARG A 80 3.52 14.74 6.89
CA ARG A 80 4.18 16.06 6.80
C ARG A 80 5.71 16.03 7.02
N GLY A 81 6.35 14.91 6.68
CA GLY A 81 7.79 14.73 6.82
C GLY A 81 8.27 14.30 8.21
N GLU A 82 7.35 14.02 9.14
CA GLU A 82 7.71 13.47 10.45
C GLU A 82 8.22 12.03 10.34
N ASN A 83 8.98 11.58 11.34
CA ASN A 83 9.38 10.19 11.44
C ASN A 83 8.19 9.28 11.74
N VAL A 84 8.21 8.07 11.19
CA VAL A 84 7.19 7.06 11.52
C VAL A 84 7.32 6.66 12.99
N LYS A 85 6.19 6.28 13.62
CA LYS A 85 6.16 5.83 15.02
C LYS A 85 6.12 4.32 15.11
N LYS A 86 6.66 3.74 16.19
CA LYS A 86 6.49 2.32 16.48
C LYS A 86 5.00 2.03 16.66
N LEU A 87 4.50 1.04 15.91
CA LEU A 87 3.11 0.64 15.97
C LEU A 87 2.92 -0.41 17.07
N GLN A 88 1.74 -0.36 17.71
CA GLN A 88 1.35 -1.42 18.61
C GLN A 88 1.17 -2.74 17.84
N PRO A 89 1.56 -3.88 18.44
CA PRO A 89 1.39 -5.18 17.82
C PRO A 89 -0.09 -5.51 17.64
N MET A 90 -0.41 -6.25 16.57
CA MET A 90 -1.74 -6.81 16.39
C MET A 90 -1.96 -8.00 17.34
N PRO A 91 -3.22 -8.28 17.74
CA PRO A 91 -3.52 -9.51 18.45
C PRO A 91 -3.27 -10.74 17.56
N ALA A 92 -3.20 -11.94 18.17
CA ALA A 92 -2.89 -13.18 17.44
C ALA A 92 -3.91 -13.53 16.35
N LYS A 93 -5.15 -13.06 16.48
CA LYS A 93 -6.24 -13.25 15.51
C LYS A 93 -6.89 -11.89 15.19
N PRO A 94 -6.26 -11.06 14.35
CA PRO A 94 -6.72 -9.69 14.10
C PRO A 94 -8.13 -9.66 13.52
N THR A 95 -8.98 -8.82 14.10
CA THR A 95 -10.32 -8.51 13.61
C THR A 95 -10.33 -7.21 12.82
N LEU A 96 -11.40 -6.95 12.07
CA LEU A 96 -11.57 -5.66 11.41
C LEU A 96 -11.51 -4.49 12.41
N LYS A 97 -12.09 -4.65 13.60
CA LYS A 97 -12.05 -3.63 14.67
C LYS A 97 -10.62 -3.33 15.12
N ASP A 98 -9.79 -4.36 15.28
CA ASP A 98 -8.36 -4.18 15.63
C ASP A 98 -7.62 -3.37 14.56
N PHE A 99 -7.93 -3.57 13.28
CA PHE A 99 -7.34 -2.75 12.21
C PHE A 99 -7.78 -1.29 12.28
N PHE A 100 -9.05 -1.02 12.60
CA PHE A 100 -9.51 0.34 12.82
C PHE A 100 -8.77 1.03 13.96
N GLU A 101 -8.56 0.32 15.06
CA GLU A 101 -7.90 0.88 16.26
C GLU A 101 -6.38 1.01 16.09
N LEU A 102 -5.74 0.07 15.41
CA LEU A 102 -4.29 -0.07 15.41
C LEU A 102 -3.62 0.36 14.09
N ARG A 103 -4.34 0.47 12.96
CA ARG A 103 -3.76 0.77 11.63
C ARG A 103 -4.50 1.84 10.83
N PHE A 104 -5.80 2.00 11.02
CA PHE A 104 -6.59 3.02 10.31
C PHE A 104 -6.86 4.26 11.16
N ALA A 105 -6.66 4.17 12.48
CA ALA A 105 -6.84 5.28 13.40
C ALA A 105 -6.09 6.55 12.91
N PRO A 106 -6.73 7.72 12.98
CA PRO A 106 -8.00 7.98 13.65
C PRO A 106 -9.27 7.65 12.83
N ALA A 107 -9.13 7.23 11.56
CA ALA A 107 -10.23 6.82 10.67
C ALA A 107 -11.44 7.80 10.58
N ASN A 108 -11.23 9.08 10.93
CA ASN A 108 -12.31 10.08 11.05
C ASN A 108 -13.19 10.13 9.80
N HIS A 109 -12.57 10.16 8.63
CA HIS A 109 -13.26 10.33 7.37
C HIS A 109 -14.25 9.19 7.07
N VAL A 110 -13.79 7.94 7.06
CA VAL A 110 -14.66 6.79 6.76
C VAL A 110 -15.73 6.58 7.82
N LEU A 111 -15.43 6.90 9.09
CA LEU A 111 -16.42 6.82 10.17
C LEU A 111 -17.51 7.91 10.03
N GLN A 112 -17.15 9.12 9.61
CA GLN A 112 -18.13 10.17 9.28
C GLN A 112 -18.99 9.78 8.07
N SER A 113 -18.35 9.26 7.00
CA SER A 113 -19.03 8.80 5.79
C SER A 113 -20.06 7.72 6.11
N ALA A 114 -19.68 6.69 6.87
CA ALA A 114 -20.59 5.64 7.32
C ALA A 114 -21.68 6.16 8.27
N THR A 115 -21.35 7.10 9.15
CA THR A 115 -22.33 7.71 10.07
C THR A 115 -23.40 8.46 9.30
N ARG A 116 -23.01 9.21 8.25
CA ARG A 116 -23.95 9.91 7.39
C ARG A 116 -24.85 8.92 6.67
N ALA A 117 -24.28 7.90 6.02
CA ALA A 117 -25.04 6.86 5.33
C ALA A 117 -26.08 6.20 6.24
N LEU A 118 -25.68 5.86 7.48
CA LEU A 118 -26.56 5.29 8.51
C LEU A 118 -27.70 6.24 8.88
N LYS A 119 -27.39 7.51 9.17
CA LYS A 119 -28.40 8.53 9.55
C LYS A 119 -29.39 8.84 8.43
N THR A 120 -28.97 8.69 7.18
CA THR A 120 -29.82 8.90 6.01
C THR A 120 -30.61 7.65 5.58
N GLY A 121 -30.53 6.54 6.34
CA GLY A 121 -31.33 5.34 6.06
C GLY A 121 -30.90 4.58 4.82
N MET A 122 -29.62 4.65 4.43
CA MET A 122 -29.09 3.88 3.30
C MET A 122 -29.03 2.38 3.64
N SER A 123 -28.87 1.54 2.62
CA SER A 123 -28.72 0.09 2.82
C SER A 123 -27.47 -0.24 3.64
N GLU A 124 -27.50 -1.36 4.38
CA GLU A 124 -26.34 -1.82 5.15
C GLU A 124 -25.11 -2.08 4.25
N GLU A 125 -25.32 -2.48 3.01
CA GLU A 125 -24.25 -2.65 2.02
C GLU A 125 -23.55 -1.32 1.69
N VAL A 126 -24.30 -0.22 1.56
CA VAL A 126 -23.75 1.13 1.32
C VAL A 126 -23.10 1.67 2.59
N ILE A 127 -23.70 1.46 3.75
CA ILE A 127 -23.12 1.86 5.05
C ILE A 127 -21.77 1.17 5.25
N LEU A 128 -21.70 -0.14 5.00
CA LEU A 128 -20.47 -0.91 5.07
C LEU A 128 -19.45 -0.43 4.02
N ALA A 129 -19.87 -0.15 2.79
CA ALA A 129 -18.97 0.41 1.78
C ALA A 129 -18.39 1.76 2.19
N CYS A 130 -19.22 2.67 2.74
CA CYS A 130 -18.78 3.95 3.27
C CYS A 130 -17.78 3.80 4.43
N LEU A 131 -17.98 2.79 5.29
CA LEU A 131 -17.07 2.49 6.39
C LEU A 131 -15.69 2.04 5.90
N LEU A 132 -15.61 1.39 4.74
CA LEU A 132 -14.40 0.68 4.29
C LEU A 132 -13.67 1.34 3.11
N HIS A 133 -14.33 2.21 2.33
CA HIS A 133 -13.88 2.61 1.00
C HIS A 133 -12.44 3.15 0.93
N ASP A 134 -12.02 3.92 1.95
CA ASP A 134 -10.71 4.57 2.00
C ASP A 134 -9.75 3.93 3.03
N CYS A 135 -10.13 2.84 3.71
CA CYS A 135 -9.23 2.15 4.64
C CYS A 135 -7.94 1.67 3.96
N VAL A 136 -8.01 1.35 2.67
CA VAL A 136 -6.85 0.92 1.88
C VAL A 136 -5.82 2.02 1.68
N LEU A 137 -6.15 3.30 1.90
CA LEU A 137 -5.17 4.40 1.85
C LEU A 137 -4.05 4.24 2.88
N SER A 138 -4.27 3.44 3.94
CA SER A 138 -3.22 3.01 4.85
C SER A 138 -2.15 2.14 4.18
N LEU A 139 -2.50 1.44 3.10
CA LEU A 139 -1.63 0.57 2.31
C LEU A 139 -1.17 1.20 0.98
N ILE A 140 -2.04 1.90 0.26
CA ILE A 140 -1.73 2.46 -1.07
C ILE A 140 -2.73 3.55 -1.47
N LYS A 141 -2.28 4.58 -2.21
CA LYS A 141 -3.10 5.74 -2.58
C LYS A 141 -3.59 5.76 -4.03
N PRO A 142 -2.77 5.50 -5.06
CA PRO A 142 -3.25 5.48 -6.43
C PRO A 142 -4.26 4.35 -6.63
N ASP A 143 -5.32 4.60 -7.39
CA ASP A 143 -6.37 3.63 -7.70
C ASP A 143 -6.98 2.95 -6.46
N HIS A 144 -7.10 3.71 -5.37
CA HIS A 144 -7.53 3.22 -4.06
C HIS A 144 -8.89 2.53 -4.09
N GLY A 145 -9.84 2.95 -4.93
CA GLY A 145 -11.11 2.24 -5.10
C GLY A 145 -10.89 0.77 -5.50
N TRP A 146 -10.05 0.51 -6.50
CA TRP A 146 -9.74 -0.84 -6.95
C TRP A 146 -8.98 -1.66 -5.91
N TRP A 147 -7.92 -1.08 -5.33
CA TRP A 147 -7.17 -1.72 -4.26
C TRP A 147 -8.03 -2.02 -3.03
N GLY A 148 -8.93 -1.11 -2.68
CA GLY A 148 -9.86 -1.26 -1.56
C GLY A 148 -10.86 -2.37 -1.81
N ALA A 149 -11.42 -2.43 -3.01
CA ALA A 149 -12.29 -3.54 -3.38
C ALA A 149 -11.55 -4.87 -3.29
N GLN A 150 -10.32 -4.97 -3.82
CA GLN A 150 -9.51 -6.20 -3.73
C GLN A 150 -9.19 -6.60 -2.29
N LEU A 151 -8.91 -5.63 -1.41
CA LEU A 151 -8.68 -5.88 0.01
C LEU A 151 -9.89 -6.55 0.67
N PHE A 152 -11.09 -6.05 0.39
CA PHE A 152 -12.30 -6.39 1.13
C PHE A 152 -13.21 -7.44 0.47
N GLU A 153 -13.18 -7.60 -0.86
CA GLU A 153 -14.06 -8.50 -1.64
C GLU A 153 -14.16 -9.93 -1.11
N PRO A 154 -13.10 -10.56 -0.55
CA PRO A 154 -13.24 -11.89 0.06
C PRO A 154 -14.17 -11.93 1.28
N TYR A 155 -14.43 -10.79 1.91
CA TYR A 155 -15.06 -10.69 3.23
C TYR A 155 -16.43 -10.03 3.23
N ILE A 156 -16.81 -9.30 2.18
CA ILE A 156 -18.03 -8.48 2.16
C ILE A 156 -18.97 -8.87 1.01
N PRO A 157 -20.24 -8.40 0.99
CA PRO A 157 -21.13 -8.60 -0.14
C PRO A 157 -20.56 -7.98 -1.43
N GLU A 158 -20.84 -8.63 -2.58
CA GLU A 158 -20.40 -8.19 -3.91
C GLU A 158 -20.76 -6.73 -4.19
N LYS A 159 -21.96 -6.32 -3.76
CA LYS A 159 -22.47 -4.96 -3.97
C LYS A 159 -21.71 -3.90 -3.17
N SER A 160 -21.29 -4.22 -1.94
CA SER A 160 -20.39 -3.37 -1.15
C SER A 160 -19.00 -3.29 -1.79
N ALA A 161 -18.45 -4.41 -2.26
CA ALA A 161 -17.16 -4.41 -2.96
C ALA A 161 -17.23 -3.61 -4.27
N PHE A 162 -18.33 -3.71 -5.02
CA PHE A 162 -18.60 -2.91 -6.23
C PHE A 162 -18.68 -1.42 -5.91
N ALA A 163 -19.37 -1.05 -4.84
CA ALA A 163 -19.48 0.33 -4.38
C ALA A 163 -18.09 0.91 -4.03
N ILE A 164 -17.28 0.16 -3.27
CA ILE A 164 -15.89 0.54 -2.96
C ILE A 164 -15.06 0.65 -4.25
N ARG A 165 -15.17 -0.30 -5.17
CA ARG A 165 -14.35 -0.34 -6.39
C ARG A 165 -14.46 0.94 -7.21
N TYR A 166 -15.68 1.42 -7.34
CA TYR A 166 -16.01 2.42 -8.35
C TYR A 166 -16.32 3.81 -7.79
N HIS A 167 -16.39 3.99 -6.46
CA HIS A 167 -16.67 5.30 -5.86
C HIS A 167 -15.67 6.37 -6.33
N GLN A 168 -14.40 6.01 -6.51
CA GLN A 168 -13.37 6.98 -6.94
C GLN A 168 -13.60 7.50 -8.35
N THR A 169 -14.13 6.67 -9.26
CA THR A 169 -14.39 7.07 -10.66
C THR A 169 -15.45 8.15 -10.68
N LEU A 170 -16.48 7.99 -9.86
CA LEU A 170 -17.64 8.88 -9.83
C LEU A 170 -17.33 10.24 -9.18
N ARG A 171 -16.20 10.40 -8.47
CA ARG A 171 -15.75 11.69 -7.93
C ARG A 171 -15.54 12.76 -9.01
N PHE A 172 -15.22 12.35 -10.24
CA PHE A 172 -14.93 13.26 -11.34
C PHE A 172 -16.16 13.65 -12.16
N TYR A 173 -17.33 13.08 -11.88
CA TYR A 173 -18.54 13.29 -12.69
C TYR A 173 -19.69 13.76 -11.80
N PRO A 174 -20.20 14.99 -12.00
CA PRO A 174 -21.35 15.50 -11.25
C PRO A 174 -22.59 14.66 -11.55
N ASP A 175 -23.48 14.62 -10.56
CA ASP A 175 -24.77 13.95 -10.61
C ASP A 175 -25.76 14.69 -9.68
N PRO A 176 -26.37 15.79 -10.16
CA PRO A 176 -27.29 16.58 -9.35
C PRO A 176 -28.52 15.80 -8.86
N GLU A 177 -28.97 14.79 -9.60
CA GLU A 177 -30.10 13.94 -9.20
C GLU A 177 -29.76 13.11 -7.95
N ALA A 178 -28.50 12.70 -7.80
CA ALA A 178 -27.98 12.05 -6.60
C ALA A 178 -27.50 13.05 -5.52
N GLY A 179 -27.62 14.36 -5.75
CA GLY A 179 -27.12 15.40 -4.85
C GLY A 179 -25.59 15.51 -4.83
N TYR A 180 -24.92 15.18 -5.94
CA TYR A 180 -23.48 15.28 -6.09
C TYR A 180 -23.10 16.36 -7.10
N GLU A 181 -22.51 17.45 -6.65
CA GLU A 181 -21.91 18.45 -7.54
C GLU A 181 -20.41 18.23 -7.66
N TYR A 182 -19.81 18.70 -8.76
CA TYR A 182 -18.37 18.63 -8.92
C TYR A 182 -17.70 19.53 -7.86
N PRO A 183 -16.85 19.00 -6.97
CA PRO A 183 -16.36 19.78 -5.83
C PRO A 183 -15.51 20.97 -6.26
N ASP A 184 -15.79 22.17 -5.72
CA ASP A 184 -14.98 23.38 -5.96
C ASP A 184 -13.48 23.18 -5.70
N GLN A 185 -13.13 22.33 -4.73
CA GLN A 185 -11.74 22.02 -4.41
C GLN A 185 -11.01 21.37 -5.58
N TYR A 186 -11.70 20.63 -6.45
CA TYR A 186 -11.07 19.95 -7.58
C TYR A 186 -10.65 20.96 -8.65
N TYR A 187 -11.46 22.00 -8.89
CA TYR A 187 -11.04 23.12 -9.73
C TYR A 187 -9.80 23.83 -9.20
N ARG A 188 -9.69 23.97 -7.87
CA ARG A 188 -8.54 24.64 -7.23
C ARG A 188 -7.27 23.79 -7.26
N ILE A 189 -7.39 22.47 -7.13
CA ILE A 189 -6.25 21.56 -6.99
C ILE A 189 -5.78 21.04 -8.35
N PHE A 190 -6.70 20.68 -9.25
CA PHE A 190 -6.39 20.07 -10.54
C PHE A 190 -6.49 21.04 -11.71
N GLY A 191 -7.21 22.15 -11.56
CA GLY A 191 -7.51 23.09 -12.64
C GLY A 191 -8.87 22.82 -13.30
N HIS A 192 -9.44 23.86 -13.91
CA HIS A 192 -10.75 23.82 -14.58
C HIS A 192 -10.82 22.92 -15.83
N ASP A 193 -9.66 22.61 -16.39
CA ASP A 193 -9.43 21.89 -17.63
C ASP A 193 -8.88 20.48 -17.39
N TYR A 194 -8.78 20.06 -16.12
CA TYR A 194 -8.41 18.71 -15.77
C TYR A 194 -9.40 17.71 -16.36
N GLN A 195 -8.89 16.75 -17.11
CA GLN A 195 -9.63 15.60 -17.60
C GLN A 195 -9.09 14.35 -16.92
N PRO A 196 -9.96 13.51 -16.32
CA PRO A 196 -9.50 12.25 -15.78
C PRO A 196 -8.98 11.35 -16.92
N PRO A 197 -8.04 10.43 -16.63
CA PRO A 197 -7.53 9.50 -17.63
C PRO A 197 -8.63 8.73 -18.35
N GLN A 198 -8.38 8.31 -19.60
CA GLN A 198 -9.40 7.67 -20.46
C GLN A 198 -10.09 6.48 -19.81
N TYR A 199 -9.36 5.63 -19.06
CA TYR A 199 -9.95 4.47 -18.39
C TYR A 199 -10.99 4.85 -17.33
N ILE A 200 -10.85 6.01 -16.68
CA ILE A 200 -11.83 6.55 -15.72
C ILE A 200 -13.09 6.98 -16.48
N ALA A 201 -12.93 7.64 -17.63
CA ALA A 201 -14.06 8.03 -18.48
C ALA A 201 -14.83 6.83 -19.04
N ASP A 202 -14.11 5.81 -19.50
CA ASP A 202 -14.72 4.56 -19.98
C ASP A 202 -15.46 3.83 -18.85
N THR A 203 -14.84 3.79 -17.65
CA THR A 203 -15.48 3.21 -16.46
C THR A 203 -16.74 3.97 -16.07
N TYR A 204 -16.73 5.31 -16.10
CA TYR A 204 -17.92 6.12 -15.84
C TYR A 204 -19.05 5.84 -16.84
N LYS A 205 -18.72 5.80 -18.14
CA LYS A 205 -19.70 5.50 -19.20
C LYS A 205 -20.36 4.14 -18.99
N TRP A 206 -19.57 3.13 -18.62
CA TRP A 206 -20.10 1.81 -18.28
C TRP A 206 -20.95 1.86 -17.01
N LEU A 207 -20.47 2.49 -15.93
CA LEU A 207 -21.18 2.60 -14.65
C LEU A 207 -22.56 3.24 -14.81
N LYS A 208 -22.69 4.30 -15.61
CA LYS A 208 -23.96 5.00 -15.83
C LYS A 208 -25.07 4.07 -16.35
N ASN A 209 -24.69 2.98 -17.03
CA ASN A 209 -25.61 1.98 -17.56
C ASN A 209 -25.69 0.72 -16.70
N HIS A 210 -24.97 0.67 -15.57
CA HIS A 210 -24.94 -0.50 -14.69
C HIS A 210 -26.09 -0.46 -13.68
N LYS A 211 -26.74 -1.61 -13.45
CA LYS A 211 -27.86 -1.75 -12.50
C LYS A 211 -27.54 -1.33 -11.05
N TRP A 212 -26.26 -1.28 -10.70
CA TRP A 212 -25.77 -0.87 -9.37
C TRP A 212 -25.11 0.52 -9.39
N TYR A 213 -25.39 1.36 -10.39
CA TYR A 213 -24.83 2.72 -10.48
C TYR A 213 -24.94 3.52 -9.17
N MET A 214 -26.08 3.41 -8.48
CA MET A 214 -26.32 4.16 -7.26
C MET A 214 -25.44 3.72 -6.08
N GLU A 215 -24.92 2.50 -6.06
CA GLU A 215 -24.13 2.00 -4.93
C GLU A 215 -22.80 2.75 -4.75
N PRO A 216 -21.89 2.82 -5.76
CA PRO A 216 -20.70 3.65 -5.67
C PRO A 216 -21.06 5.14 -5.62
N ARG A 217 -22.14 5.58 -6.28
CA ARG A 217 -22.53 7.01 -6.27
C ARG A 217 -22.89 7.49 -4.87
N LEU A 218 -23.62 6.69 -4.10
CA LEU A 218 -23.95 7.03 -2.71
C LEU A 218 -22.69 7.03 -1.82
N VAL A 219 -21.72 6.14 -2.07
CA VAL A 219 -20.42 6.21 -1.39
C VAL A 219 -19.71 7.52 -1.73
N THR A 220 -19.65 7.92 -3.00
CA THR A 220 -19.05 9.19 -3.45
C THR A 220 -19.71 10.41 -2.80
N VAL A 221 -21.04 10.40 -2.64
CA VAL A 221 -21.77 11.47 -1.95
C VAL A 221 -21.38 11.53 -0.48
N ASN A 222 -21.36 10.40 0.24
CA ASN A 222 -21.03 10.40 1.66
C ASN A 222 -19.55 10.71 1.92
N ASP A 223 -18.65 10.29 1.04
CA ASP A 223 -17.23 10.67 1.01
C ASP A 223 -17.08 12.21 0.98
N LEU A 224 -17.71 12.89 0.01
CA LEU A 224 -17.60 14.36 -0.10
C LEU A 224 -18.04 15.12 1.16
N TYR A 225 -19.03 14.63 1.90
CA TYR A 225 -19.60 15.30 3.06
C TYR A 225 -19.05 14.83 4.42
N ALA A 226 -17.93 14.10 4.42
CA ALA A 226 -17.32 13.49 5.61
C ALA A 226 -16.02 14.18 6.07
N PHE A 227 -16.04 15.51 6.15
CA PHE A 227 -14.88 16.34 6.51
C PHE A 227 -15.18 17.37 7.62
N ASP A 228 -16.15 17.10 8.51
CA ASP A 228 -16.39 17.97 9.68
C ASP A 228 -15.24 17.82 10.69
N PRO A 229 -14.48 18.91 10.98
CA PRO A 229 -13.35 18.86 11.90
C PRO A 229 -13.75 18.64 13.37
N ASN A 230 -15.04 18.86 13.71
CA ASN A 230 -15.55 18.73 15.08
C ASN A 230 -16.31 17.43 15.33
N ALA A 231 -16.45 16.58 14.31
CA ALA A 231 -17.20 15.34 14.43
C ALA A 231 -16.55 14.40 15.45
N LYS A 232 -17.38 13.85 16.35
CA LYS A 232 -17.00 12.74 17.23
C LYS A 232 -17.38 11.43 16.55
N VAL A 233 -16.37 10.64 16.21
CA VAL A 233 -16.54 9.38 15.50
C VAL A 233 -16.34 8.18 16.42
N SER A 234 -17.02 7.08 16.10
CA SER A 234 -16.83 5.80 16.75
C SER A 234 -17.18 4.69 15.77
N ILE A 235 -16.48 3.55 15.85
CA ILE A 235 -16.82 2.35 15.08
C ILE A 235 -18.00 1.59 15.68
N GLU A 236 -18.27 1.78 16.98
CA GLU A 236 -19.27 1.01 17.74
C GLU A 236 -20.66 0.94 17.09
N PRO A 237 -21.23 2.02 16.52
CA PRO A 237 -22.53 1.97 15.86
C PRO A 237 -22.60 1.01 14.66
N PHE A 238 -21.46 0.65 14.08
CA PHE A 238 -21.39 -0.20 12.89
C PHE A 238 -21.08 -1.66 13.20
N MET A 239 -20.74 -2.00 14.46
CA MET A 239 -20.27 -3.35 14.80
C MET A 239 -21.34 -4.43 14.56
N ASP A 240 -22.62 -4.10 14.68
CA ASP A 240 -23.73 -5.01 14.36
C ASP A 240 -23.83 -5.25 12.83
N ILE A 241 -23.70 -4.19 12.02
CA ILE A 241 -23.64 -4.29 10.54
C ILE A 241 -22.42 -5.11 10.11
N VAL A 242 -21.25 -4.85 10.71
CA VAL A 242 -20.04 -5.63 10.48
C VAL A 242 -20.28 -7.10 10.82
N GLY A 243 -20.91 -7.40 11.96
CA GLY A 243 -21.22 -8.77 12.37
C GLY A 243 -22.16 -9.51 11.39
N ARG A 244 -23.07 -8.80 10.72
CA ARG A 244 -23.98 -9.37 9.70
C ARG A 244 -23.30 -9.60 8.35
N HIS A 245 -22.44 -8.67 7.92
CA HIS A 245 -22.00 -8.59 6.52
C HIS A 245 -20.51 -8.86 6.28
N PHE A 246 -19.68 -8.81 7.33
CA PHE A 246 -18.25 -9.07 7.22
C PHE A 246 -17.92 -10.49 7.66
N LYS A 247 -17.40 -11.30 6.73
CA LYS A 247 -16.96 -12.68 6.97
C LYS A 247 -15.61 -12.68 7.67
N GLN A 248 -15.61 -12.36 8.96
CA GLN A 248 -14.40 -12.36 9.79
C GLN A 248 -13.75 -13.77 9.82
N PRO A 249 -12.49 -13.91 9.38
CA PRO A 249 -11.81 -15.21 9.41
C PRO A 249 -11.50 -15.68 10.85
N LYS A 250 -11.58 -16.99 11.11
CA LYS A 250 -11.40 -17.58 12.46
C LYS A 250 -9.94 -17.57 12.93
N GLU A 251 -9.04 -17.45 11.98
CA GLU A 251 -7.58 -17.40 12.09
C GLU A 251 -7.12 -15.94 12.28
N GLY A 252 -7.98 -14.98 11.90
CA GLY A 252 -7.69 -13.54 11.88
C GLY A 252 -7.32 -13.05 10.47
N LEU A 253 -7.61 -11.77 10.21
CA LEU A 253 -7.31 -11.14 8.93
C LEU A 253 -5.81 -11.22 8.62
N GLY A 254 -5.48 -11.83 7.48
CA GLY A 254 -4.10 -12.04 7.04
C GLY A 254 -3.50 -13.39 7.43
N PHE A 255 -4.17 -14.19 8.25
CA PHE A 255 -3.77 -15.57 8.57
C PHE A 255 -4.71 -16.61 7.94
N ASP A 256 -5.66 -16.14 7.14
CA ASP A 256 -6.53 -16.93 6.29
C ASP A 256 -5.88 -17.17 4.90
N ASN A 257 -6.56 -17.96 4.07
CA ASN A 257 -6.13 -18.30 2.71
C ASN A 257 -6.81 -17.43 1.63
N SER A 258 -7.29 -16.25 2.00
CA SER A 258 -7.91 -15.34 1.03
C SER A 258 -6.86 -14.77 0.05
N PRO A 259 -7.28 -14.35 -1.16
CA PRO A 259 -6.37 -13.69 -2.08
C PRO A 259 -5.80 -12.38 -1.55
N SER A 260 -6.46 -11.71 -0.58
CA SER A 260 -6.00 -10.46 0.03
C SER A 260 -5.30 -10.63 1.38
N ALA A 261 -5.08 -11.87 1.86
CA ALA A 261 -4.44 -12.13 3.15
C ALA A 261 -3.05 -11.47 3.27
N HIS A 262 -2.29 -11.43 2.18
CA HIS A 262 -0.99 -10.76 2.15
C HIS A 262 -1.10 -9.25 2.40
N MET A 263 -2.12 -8.58 1.87
CA MET A 263 -2.37 -7.15 2.07
C MET A 263 -2.62 -6.84 3.55
N TRP A 264 -3.39 -7.69 4.24
CA TRP A 264 -3.62 -7.59 5.68
C TRP A 264 -2.34 -7.79 6.49
N ARG A 265 -1.49 -8.77 6.13
CA ARG A 265 -0.19 -8.97 6.79
C ARG A 265 0.75 -7.78 6.58
N THR A 266 0.73 -7.17 5.41
CA THR A 266 1.51 -5.97 5.08
C THR A 266 1.07 -4.79 5.96
N LEU A 267 -0.24 -4.55 6.09
CA LEU A 267 -0.78 -3.55 7.03
C LEU A 267 -0.47 -3.89 8.49
N ALA A 268 -0.58 -5.16 8.88
CA ALA A 268 -0.37 -5.59 10.26
C ALA A 268 1.09 -5.46 10.70
N ARG A 269 2.04 -5.69 9.80
CA ARG A 269 3.47 -5.74 10.14
C ARG A 269 4.32 -4.92 9.15
N PRO A 270 4.10 -3.60 9.05
CA PRO A 270 4.69 -2.77 8.02
C PRO A 270 6.19 -2.53 8.20
N ASP A 271 6.74 -2.89 9.37
CA ASP A 271 8.17 -2.89 9.67
C ASP A 271 8.86 -4.24 9.39
N SER A 272 8.12 -5.24 8.88
CA SER A 272 8.70 -6.53 8.49
C SER A 272 9.70 -6.36 7.34
N PRO A 273 10.76 -7.16 7.30
CA PRO A 273 11.79 -7.07 6.26
C PRO A 273 11.32 -7.58 4.88
N LEU A 274 10.21 -8.34 4.84
CA LEU A 274 9.61 -9.01 3.67
C LEU A 274 8.14 -8.62 3.53
#